data_AF-A0AAW4DV35-F1
#
_entry.id   AF-A0AAW4DV35-F1
#
_cell.length_a   1.000
_cell.length_b   1.000
_cell.length_c   1.000
_cell.angle_alpha   90.00
_cell.angle_beta   90.00
_cell.angle_gamma   90.00
#
_symmetry.space_group_name_H-M   'P 1'
#
loop_
_entity.id
_entity.type
_entity.pdbx_description
1 polymer ?
#
loop_
_entity_poly.entity_id
_entity_poly.type
_entity_poly.pdbx_seq_one_letter_code
_entity_poly.pdbx_strand_id
1 'polypeptide(L)'
;MGLMTRIECVIRPLPHDNGQWLVLFAAGMAQEQPSAIKSQGPFNGMPEAQSVLTSILENLSLHGYRCLDDVPIWSLHMQAELRRIGGDGAVCQRSSLF
;
A
#
# COMPACT_ATOMS: atom_id res chain seq x y z
N MET A 1 -25.35 10.80 10.25
CA MET A 1 -24.32 9.78 10.02
C MET A 1 -23.09 10.48 9.50
N GLY A 2 -21.99 10.49 10.27
CA GLY A 2 -20.79 11.26 9.93
C GLY A 2 -19.96 10.55 8.86
N LEU A 3 -19.64 11.28 7.80
CA LEU A 3 -18.70 10.86 6.77
C LEU A 3 -17.29 10.80 7.38
N MET A 4 -16.73 9.60 7.54
CA MET A 4 -15.38 9.41 8.08
C MET A 4 -14.40 9.01 6.97
N THR A 5 -13.29 9.73 6.86
CA THR A 5 -12.19 9.34 5.98
C THR A 5 -11.47 8.13 6.58
N ARG A 6 -11.29 7.08 5.78
CA ARG A 6 -10.56 5.87 6.12
C ARG A 6 -9.33 5.76 5.24
N ILE A 7 -8.21 5.38 5.85
CA ILE A 7 -6.96 5.03 5.17
C ILE A 7 -6.57 3.64 5.66
N GLU A 8 -6.46 2.69 4.73
CA GLU A 8 -5.89 1.37 4.99
C GLU A 8 -4.49 1.35 4.39
N CYS A 9 -3.54 0.72 5.09
CA CYS A 9 -2.18 0.57 4.61
C CYS A 9 -1.66 -0.84 4.91
N VAL A 10 -0.79 -1.34 4.04
CA VAL A 10 -0.25 -2.69 4.19
C VAL A 10 1.12 -2.85 3.53
N ILE A 11 2.04 -3.50 4.24
CA ILE A 11 3.37 -3.84 3.73
C ILE A 11 3.33 -5.21 3.05
N ARG A 12 3.89 -5.32 1.83
CA ARG A 12 3.93 -6.56 1.05
C ARG A 12 5.26 -6.73 0.32
N PRO A 13 5.79 -7.96 0.22
CA PRO A 13 6.91 -8.24 -0.67
C PRO A 13 6.44 -8.10 -2.13
N LEU A 14 7.34 -7.66 -3.01
CA LEU A 14 7.07 -7.62 -4.44
C LEU A 14 7.13 -9.05 -5.01
N PRO A 15 6.14 -9.50 -5.81
CA PRO A 15 6.17 -10.83 -6.40
C PRO A 15 7.34 -10.97 -7.39
N HIS A 16 8.06 -12.10 -7.33
CA HIS A 16 9.15 -12.47 -8.24
C HIS A 16 10.42 -11.62 -8.18
N ASP A 17 10.57 -10.76 -7.17
CA ASP A 17 11.76 -9.92 -7.02
C ASP A 17 12.52 -10.16 -5.71
N ASN A 18 13.82 -9.86 -5.74
CA ASN A 18 14.86 -10.39 -4.86
C ASN A 18 14.90 -9.70 -3.47
N GLY A 19 13.79 -9.73 -2.74
CA GLY A 19 13.68 -9.13 -1.41
C GLY A 19 13.26 -7.66 -1.40
N GLN A 20 12.66 -7.16 -2.48
CA GLN A 20 12.02 -5.84 -2.51
C GLN A 20 10.64 -5.85 -1.84
N TRP A 21 10.30 -4.72 -1.23
CA TRP A 21 9.05 -4.52 -0.48
C TRP A 21 8.34 -3.25 -0.91
N LEU A 22 7.02 -3.25 -0.75
CA LEU A 22 6.14 -2.11 -1.01
C LEU A 22 5.31 -1.80 0.22
N VAL A 23 4.93 -0.52 0.35
CA VAL A 23 3.82 -0.09 1.19
C VAL A 23 2.66 0.29 0.28
N LEU A 24 1.51 -0.36 0.44
CA LEU A 24 0.28 -0.08 -0.30
C LEU A 24 -0.66 0.75 0.58
N PHE A 25 -1.38 1.69 -0.04
CA PHE A 25 -2.35 2.57 0.60
C PHE A 25 -3.67 2.54 -0.17
N ALA A 26 -4.78 2.50 0.55
CA ALA A 26 -6.11 2.73 0.02
C ALA A 26 -6.80 3.77 0.90
N ALA A 27 -7.39 4.79 0.29
CA ALA A 27 -8.02 5.90 0.99
C ALA A 27 -9.39 6.21 0.38
N GLY A 28 -10.35 6.60 1.21
CA GLY A 28 -11.72 6.91 0.79
C GLY A 28 -12.65 7.09 1.98
N MET A 29 -13.95 7.10 1.72
CA MET A 29 -14.96 7.20 2.79
C MET A 29 -15.19 5.84 3.42
N ALA A 30 -15.32 5.79 4.75
CA ALA A 30 -15.71 4.58 5.46
C ALA A 30 -17.07 4.10 4.92
N GLN A 31 -17.19 2.79 4.67
CA GLN A 31 -18.35 2.14 4.03
C GLN A 31 -18.48 2.29 2.51
N GLU A 32 -17.51 2.92 1.84
CA GLU A 32 -17.48 3.02 0.37
C GLU A 32 -16.29 2.24 -0.23
N GLN A 33 -16.19 2.24 -1.56
CA GLN A 33 -14.95 1.83 -2.24
C GLN A 33 -13.84 2.86 -2.00
N PRO A 34 -12.55 2.47 -2.07
CA PRO A 34 -11.48 3.43 -1.95
C PRO A 34 -11.53 4.39 -3.14
N SER A 35 -11.48 5.70 -2.88
CA SER A 35 -11.39 6.73 -3.91
C SER A 35 -9.96 6.89 -4.44
N ALA A 36 -8.96 6.40 -3.71
CA ALA A 36 -7.57 6.41 -4.12
C ALA A 36 -6.85 5.14 -3.66
N ILE A 37 -6.00 4.59 -4.54
CA ILE A 37 -5.05 3.53 -4.22
C ILE A 37 -3.66 4.00 -4.64
N LYS A 38 -2.66 3.83 -3.77
CA LYS A 38 -1.27 4.20 -4.03
C LYS A 38 -0.30 3.13 -3.54
N SER A 39 0.89 3.15 -4.08
CA SER A 39 2.01 2.33 -3.64
C SER A 39 3.26 3.20 -3.44
N GLN A 40 4.14 2.77 -2.53
CA GLN A 40 5.44 3.38 -2.31
C GLN A 40 6.51 2.28 -2.25
N GLY A 41 7.67 2.56 -2.86
CA GLY A 41 8.77 1.63 -3.05
C GLY A 41 9.13 1.48 -4.54
N PRO A 42 9.87 0.43 -4.93
CA PRO A 42 10.32 -0.66 -4.08
C PRO A 42 11.36 -0.24 -3.02
N PHE A 43 11.34 -0.90 -1.87
CA PHE A 43 12.29 -0.75 -0.77
C PHE A 43 13.16 -2.00 -0.64
N ASN A 44 14.41 -1.85 -0.18
CA ASN A 44 15.38 -2.93 -0.03
C ASN A 44 15.18 -3.70 1.28
N GLY A 45 13.96 -4.16 1.53
CA GLY A 45 13.62 -4.94 2.71
C GLY A 45 12.42 -4.40 3.49
N MET A 46 11.83 -5.27 4.31
CA MET A 46 10.74 -4.92 5.21
C MET A 46 11.10 -3.76 6.18
N PRO A 47 12.30 -3.69 6.78
CA PRO A 47 12.62 -2.62 7.73
C PRO A 47 12.56 -1.21 7.13
N GLU A 48 13.02 -1.06 5.88
CA GLU A 48 12.97 0.23 5.17
C GLU A 48 11.51 0.63 4.89
N ALA A 49 10.69 -0.31 4.42
CA ALA A 49 9.25 -0.09 4.22
C ALA A 49 8.53 0.26 5.54
N GLN A 50 8.90 -0.38 6.66
CA GLN A 50 8.36 -0.09 7.99
C GLN A 50 8.75 1.31 8.47
N SER A 51 9.99 1.74 8.26
CA SER A 51 10.44 3.08 8.63
C SER A 51 9.62 4.14 7.90
N VAL A 52 9.38 3.96 6.60
CA VAL A 52 8.57 4.87 5.80
C VAL A 52 7.11 4.88 6.27
N LEU A 53 6.52 3.70 6.52
CA LEU A 53 5.15 3.62 7.04
C LEU A 53 5.04 4.33 8.40
N THR A 54 6.02 4.18 9.28
CA THR A 54 6.05 4.82 10.60
C THR A 54 5.99 6.35 10.45
N SER A 55 6.83 6.93 9.60
CA SER A 55 6.81 8.38 9.35
C SER A 55 5.49 8.87 8.76
N ILE A 56 4.82 8.07 7.93
CA ILE A 56 3.49 8.39 7.40
C ILE A 56 2.44 8.36 8.52
N LEU A 57 2.47 7.34 9.39
CA LEU A 57 1.57 7.23 10.53
C LEU A 57 1.75 8.38 11.52
N GLU A 58 2.98 8.79 11.80
CA GLU A 58 3.30 9.97 12.60
C GLU A 58 2.70 11.23 11.98
N ASN A 59 2.93 11.45 10.68
CA ASN A 59 2.38 12.60 9.97
C ASN A 59 0.84 12.60 9.97
N LEU A 60 0.20 11.45 9.72
CA LEU A 60 -1.26 11.32 9.77
C LEU A 60 -1.79 11.61 11.18
N SER A 61 -1.10 11.15 12.22
CA SER A 61 -1.46 11.41 13.62
C SER A 61 -1.41 12.91 13.96
N LEU A 62 -0.41 13.65 13.44
CA LEU A 62 -0.34 15.11 13.56
C LEU A 62 -1.55 15.81 12.92
N HIS A 63 -2.18 15.19 11.92
CA HIS A 63 -3.37 15.70 11.24
C HIS A 63 -4.68 15.18 11.85
N GLY A 64 -4.63 14.54 13.02
CA GLY A 64 -5.81 14.08 13.76
C GLY A 64 -6.36 12.72 13.33
N TYR A 65 -5.70 12.02 12.40
CA TYR A 65 -6.02 10.63 12.11
C TYR A 65 -5.60 9.75 13.29
N ARG A 66 -6.32 8.64 13.49
CA ARG A 66 -6.00 7.65 14.52
C ARG A 66 -6.04 6.26 13.91
N CYS A 67 -5.20 5.38 14.43
CA CYS A 67 -5.29 3.97 14.09
C CYS A 67 -6.60 3.39 14.66
N LEU A 68 -7.24 2.52 13.88
CA LEU A 68 -8.43 1.79 14.27
C LEU A 68 -8.11 0.29 14.18
N ASP A 69 -8.59 -0.49 15.14
CA ASP A 69 -8.44 -1.96 15.17
C ASP A 69 -9.51 -2.69 14.34
N ASP A 70 -10.11 -1.99 13.38
CA ASP A 70 -11.15 -2.54 12.50
C ASP A 70 -10.58 -3.54 11.50
N VAL A 71 -11.43 -4.48 11.08
CA VAL A 71 -11.11 -5.38 9.97
C VAL A 71 -10.92 -4.56 8.68
N PRO A 72 -9.82 -4.76 7.92
CA PRO A 72 -9.62 -4.09 6.63
C PRO A 72 -10.70 -4.48 5.60
N ILE A 73 -11.34 -3.48 4.99
CA ILE A 73 -12.44 -3.65 4.03
C ILE A 73 -11.97 -3.54 2.58
N TRP A 74 -10.75 -3.07 2.33
CA TRP A 74 -10.22 -2.86 0.96
C TRP A 74 -9.09 -3.82 0.57
N SER A 75 -8.98 -4.96 1.26
CA SER A 75 -7.96 -5.98 0.99
C SER A 75 -7.94 -6.47 -0.47
N LEU A 76 -9.10 -6.62 -1.13
CA LEU A 76 -9.17 -7.02 -2.55
C LEU A 76 -8.63 -5.94 -3.49
N HIS A 77 -8.91 -4.66 -3.21
CA HIS A 77 -8.40 -3.54 -3.98
C HIS A 77 -6.87 -3.47 -3.89
N MET A 78 -6.33 -3.61 -2.67
CA MET A 78 -4.89 -3.67 -2.43
C MET A 78 -4.23 -4.86 -3.14
N GLN A 79 -4.88 -6.03 -3.14
CA GLN A 79 -4.36 -7.21 -3.84
C GLN A 79 -4.38 -7.03 -5.36
N ALA A 80 -5.41 -6.41 -5.92
CA ALA A 80 -5.48 -6.10 -7.34
C ALA A 80 -4.34 -5.16 -7.75
N GLU A 81 -4.06 -4.13 -6.95
CA GLU A 81 -2.95 -3.21 -7.20
C GLU A 81 -1.59 -3.93 -7.11
N LEU A 82 -1.38 -4.78 -6.11
CA LEU A 82 -0.14 -5.58 -6.00
C LEU A 82 0.09 -6.45 -7.23
N ARG A 83 -0.97 -7.08 -7.77
CA ARG A 83 -0.90 -7.87 -9.00
C ARG A 83 -0.58 -7.00 -10.22
N ARG A 84 -1.17 -5.81 -10.30
CA ARG A 84 -0.90 -4.85 -11.39
C ARG A 84 0.56 -4.45 -11.40
N ILE A 85 1.12 -4.06 -10.24
CA ILE A 85 2.53 -3.69 -10.10
C ILE A 85 3.45 -4.86 -10.44
N GLY A 86 3.16 -6.07 -9.92
CA GLY A 86 3.93 -7.27 -10.24
C GLY A 86 3.87 -7.68 -11.72
N GLY A 87 2.74 -7.42 -12.39
CA GLY A 87 2.57 -7.63 -13.82
C GLY A 87 3.38 -6.65 -14.68
N ASP A 88 3.36 -5.37 -14.33
CA ASP A 88 4.12 -4.32 -15.03
C ASP A 88 5.64 -4.55 -14.92
N GLY A 89 6.13 -4.96 -13.75
CA GLY A 89 7.55 -5.29 -13.55
C GLY A 89 8.02 -6.48 -14.41
N ALA A 90 7.17 -7.49 -14.57
CA ALA A 90 7.47 -8.68 -15.38
C ALA A 90 7.51 -8.41 -16.89
N VAL A 91 6.87 -7.34 -17.38
CA VAL A 91 6.95 -6.91 -18.79
C VAL A 91 8.30 -6.25 -19.06
N CYS A 92 8.79 -5.42 -18.14
CA CYS A 92 10.07 -4.73 -18.29
C CYS A 92 11.26 -5.72 -18.23
N GLN A 93 11.29 -6.66 -17.28
CA GLN A 93 12.36 -7.67 -17.18
C GLN A 93 12.44 -8.61 -18.39
N ARG A 94 11.31 -8.96 -19.03
CA ARG A 94 11.32 -9.78 -20.26
C ARG A 94 11.93 -9.05 -21.46
N SER A 95 11.91 -7.72 -21.45
CA SER A 95 12.43 -6.90 -22.55
C SER A 95 13.95 -6.73 -22.48
N SER A 96 14.55 -6.93 -21.30
CA SER A 96 16.00 -6.76 -21.05
C SER A 96 16.82 -8.04 -21.25
N LEU A 97 16.17 -9.15 -21.59
CA LEU A 97 16.79 -10.45 -21.86
C LEU A 97 16.90 -10.69 -23.38
N PHE A 98 17.44 -9.73 -24.14
CA PHE A 98 17.87 -9.92 -25.52
C PHE A 98 19.05 -9.02 -25.85
#